data_AF-A0AAV5ZES2-F1
#
_entry.id   AF-A0AAV5ZES2-F1
#
_cell.length_a   1.000
_cell.length_b   1.000
_cell.length_c   1.000
_cell.angle_alpha   90.00
_cell.angle_beta   90.00
_cell.angle_gamma   90.00
#
_symmetry.space_group_name_H-M   'P 1'
#
loop_
_entity.id
_entity.type
_entity.pdbx_description
1 polymer ?
#
loop_
_entity_poly.entity_id
_entity_poly.type
_entity_poly.pdbx_seq_one_letter_code
_entity_poly.pdbx_strand_id
1 'polypeptide(L)'
;MRRLVLRGLAVLVLAAGCATTGDRPDYASVPRWSTRAIPEARGDIRIQPDGRHVAVRYAGWTTRDYSGFRSYAYNDTRPEPTVQRVTMPAGVTGDPKRGRALFLDRAKGPCSGCHLVPGEDVWPAGSVGPDLSTLADRKLADAYLYQQLWDPRVTFPHTVMPPWGAQGVLTPEEIIHLVAYLQTLHGPVTPEKDRERNPFTRSKPVGFGDNLDATNNPAVVRAESAEVAWARKGPTGKACADCHAGGPATSMRGVAARYPKHVPAYNRVMAIEDFLTVHGPETTGQPLPIESAENLDLTMLVKMASDGMPVAIDTTSAPARAALARGKSTFYRRVGERNHSCADCHTPDRGANKFLGGRLLADVTAGLTRHFPTWRTSQNDAWDMRKRFQWCMTPLGMNMLAADSIEYAELELYLTQFDNGKPLNVPGIRH
;
A
#
# COMPACT_ATOMS: atom_id res chain seq x y z
N MET A 1 61.93 -19.46 -44.45
CA MET A 1 61.31 -18.70 -45.55
C MET A 1 59.92 -19.27 -45.85
N ARG A 2 58.87 -18.47 -45.62
CA ARG A 2 57.56 -18.40 -46.31
C ARG A 2 56.41 -18.17 -45.33
N ARG A 3 55.97 -16.91 -45.31
CA ARG A 3 54.68 -16.41 -44.83
C ARG A 3 53.60 -16.71 -45.88
N LEU A 4 52.36 -16.95 -45.45
CA LEU A 4 51.07 -16.55 -46.09
C LEU A 4 49.94 -17.09 -45.18
N VAL A 5 49.36 -16.32 -44.26
CA VAL A 5 48.18 -15.41 -44.36
C VAL A 5 46.89 -16.08 -44.87
N LEU A 6 45.91 -16.26 -43.97
CA LEU A 6 44.49 -15.84 -44.09
C LEU A 6 43.74 -16.22 -42.78
N ARG A 7 43.40 -15.25 -41.90
CA ARG A 7 42.03 -14.69 -41.71
C ARG A 7 40.94 -15.72 -41.39
N GLY A 8 40.41 -15.70 -40.17
CA GLY A 8 39.13 -16.33 -39.85
C GLY A 8 38.75 -16.35 -38.37
N LEU A 9 37.71 -15.59 -38.05
CA LEU A 9 36.82 -15.63 -36.88
C LEU A 9 37.25 -15.02 -35.53
N ALA A 10 36.55 -13.92 -35.27
CA ALA A 10 36.29 -13.27 -34.01
C ALA A 10 35.43 -14.12 -33.06
N VAL A 11 35.72 -13.97 -31.77
CA VAL A 11 34.82 -13.82 -30.62
C VAL A 11 33.67 -14.84 -30.48
N LEU A 12 33.79 -15.70 -29.46
CA LEU A 12 32.67 -16.19 -28.68
C LEU A 12 33.07 -16.19 -27.19
N VAL A 13 32.99 -15.00 -26.57
CA VAL A 13 32.84 -14.90 -25.12
C VAL A 13 31.34 -15.04 -24.87
N LEU A 14 30.89 -16.28 -24.65
CA LEU A 14 29.54 -16.55 -24.19
C LEU A 14 29.43 -16.12 -22.73
N ALA A 15 28.72 -15.02 -22.55
CA ALA A 15 28.29 -14.50 -21.27
C ALA A 15 27.50 -15.56 -20.49
N ALA A 16 28.11 -16.13 -19.46
CA ALA A 16 27.36 -16.63 -18.32
C ALA A 16 26.83 -15.42 -17.56
N GLY A 17 25.67 -14.91 -17.98
CA GLY A 17 24.92 -13.94 -17.21
C GLY A 17 24.51 -14.59 -15.90
N CYS A 18 25.22 -14.27 -14.82
CA CYS A 18 24.79 -14.53 -13.46
C CYS A 18 23.44 -13.84 -13.25
N ALA A 19 22.35 -14.59 -13.35
CA ALA A 19 21.14 -14.25 -12.65
C ALA A 19 21.45 -14.43 -11.16
N THR A 20 21.94 -13.37 -10.51
CA THR A 20 21.95 -13.35 -9.05
C THR A 20 20.50 -13.45 -8.61
N THR A 21 20.14 -14.60 -8.05
CA THR A 21 19.03 -14.71 -7.12
C THR A 21 19.22 -13.59 -6.10
N GLY A 22 18.55 -12.46 -6.28
CA GLY A 22 18.66 -11.34 -5.35
C GLY A 22 18.35 -11.86 -3.96
N ASP A 23 19.27 -11.64 -3.01
CA ASP A 23 19.22 -12.16 -1.65
C ASP A 23 17.81 -12.01 -1.07
N ARG A 24 17.06 -13.12 -1.08
CA ARG A 24 15.76 -13.16 -0.42
C ARG A 24 16.05 -12.99 1.07
N PRO A 25 15.46 -11.98 1.74
CA PRO A 25 15.75 -11.75 3.15
C PRO A 25 15.49 -13.02 3.97
N ASP A 26 16.34 -13.26 4.97
CA ASP A 26 16.12 -14.35 5.90
C ASP A 26 14.89 -14.04 6.77
N TYR A 27 13.88 -14.90 6.63
CA TYR A 27 12.65 -14.88 7.41
C TYR A 27 12.68 -15.90 8.56
N ALA A 28 13.65 -16.81 8.62
CA ALA A 28 13.73 -17.83 9.66
C ALA A 28 14.06 -17.24 11.04
N SER A 29 14.76 -16.10 11.06
CA SER A 29 15.11 -15.37 12.28
C SER A 29 13.93 -14.60 12.91
N VAL A 30 12.75 -14.60 12.27
CA VAL A 30 11.59 -13.81 12.69
C VAL A 30 10.83 -14.57 13.80
N PRO A 31 10.61 -13.96 14.99
CA PRO A 31 9.89 -14.62 16.06
C PRO A 31 8.41 -14.82 15.70
N ARG A 32 7.81 -15.89 16.23
CA ARG A 32 6.35 -16.05 16.18
C ARG A 32 5.69 -15.01 17.09
N TRP A 33 4.55 -14.48 16.65
CA TRP A 33 3.77 -13.50 17.41
C TRP A 33 2.30 -13.90 17.45
N SER A 34 1.71 -13.90 18.63
CA SER A 34 0.27 -14.03 18.82
C SER A 34 -0.35 -12.64 18.83
N THR A 35 -1.22 -12.36 17.86
CA THR A 35 -1.82 -11.02 17.71
C THR A 35 -2.61 -10.61 18.95
N ARG A 36 -2.47 -9.33 19.32
CA ARG A 36 -3.22 -8.63 20.35
C ARG A 36 -4.15 -7.57 19.73
N ALA A 37 -4.48 -7.70 18.45
CA ALA A 37 -5.37 -6.78 17.76
C ALA A 37 -6.84 -6.98 18.15
N ILE A 38 -7.65 -5.93 17.98
CA ILE A 38 -9.11 -6.07 17.96
C ILE A 38 -9.53 -7.05 16.86
N PRO A 39 -10.68 -7.74 16.97
CA PRO A 39 -11.10 -8.78 16.02
C PRO A 39 -11.05 -8.35 14.53
N GLU A 40 -11.48 -7.14 14.23
CA GLU A 40 -11.56 -6.56 12.89
C GLU A 40 -10.17 -6.34 12.25
N ALA A 41 -9.13 -6.28 13.07
CA ALA A 41 -7.76 -5.97 12.69
C ALA A 41 -6.84 -7.20 12.67
N ARG A 42 -7.36 -8.42 12.93
CA ARG A 42 -6.56 -9.66 12.97
C ARG A 42 -6.29 -10.28 11.60
N GLY A 43 -7.13 -9.96 10.61
CA GLY A 43 -7.08 -10.61 9.31
C GLY A 43 -7.75 -12.00 9.29
N ASP A 44 -8.62 -12.28 10.26
CA ASP A 44 -9.30 -13.58 10.40
C ASP A 44 -10.27 -13.84 9.23
N ILE A 45 -10.42 -15.13 8.88
CA ILE A 45 -11.45 -15.62 7.95
C ILE A 45 -12.48 -16.44 8.73
N ARG A 46 -13.75 -16.11 8.56
CA ARG A 46 -14.89 -16.84 9.14
C ARG A 46 -15.54 -17.71 8.08
N ILE A 47 -15.81 -18.96 8.43
CA ILE A 47 -16.61 -19.87 7.60
C ILE A 47 -18.07 -19.71 8.02
N GLN A 48 -18.94 -19.37 7.06
CA GLN A 48 -20.37 -19.25 7.27
C GLN A 48 -21.04 -20.65 7.26
N PRO A 49 -22.29 -20.77 7.79
CA PRO A 49 -23.00 -22.05 7.81
C PRO A 49 -23.21 -22.68 6.42
N ASP A 50 -23.24 -21.86 5.36
CA ASP A 50 -23.33 -22.28 3.95
C ASP A 50 -21.98 -22.72 3.36
N GLY A 51 -20.91 -22.75 4.17
CA GLY A 51 -19.55 -23.07 3.74
C GLY A 51 -18.77 -21.90 3.14
N ARG A 52 -19.39 -20.72 2.97
CA ARG A 52 -18.72 -19.57 2.38
C ARG A 52 -17.68 -18.97 3.33
N HIS A 53 -16.50 -18.69 2.80
CA HIS A 53 -15.45 -17.98 3.53
C HIS A 53 -15.65 -16.47 3.43
N VAL A 54 -15.58 -15.79 4.58
CA VAL A 54 -15.80 -14.35 4.69
C VAL A 54 -14.70 -13.75 5.56
N ALA A 55 -13.98 -12.76 5.03
CA ALA A 55 -12.96 -12.06 5.78
C ALA A 55 -13.60 -11.16 6.86
N VAL A 56 -13.09 -11.26 8.09
CA VAL A 56 -13.45 -10.38 9.21
C VAL A 56 -12.61 -9.11 9.10
N ARG A 57 -13.27 -7.97 8.89
CA ARG A 57 -12.63 -6.66 8.65
C ARG A 57 -13.45 -5.54 9.30
N TYR A 58 -12.91 -4.32 9.28
CA TYR A 58 -13.64 -3.12 9.67
C TYR A 58 -14.95 -2.95 8.89
N ALA A 59 -15.93 -2.32 9.53
CA ALA A 59 -17.22 -2.03 8.91
C ALA A 59 -17.06 -1.26 7.58
N GLY A 60 -17.84 -1.64 6.57
CA GLY A 60 -17.81 -1.03 5.24
C GLY A 60 -16.68 -1.52 4.32
N TRP A 61 -15.75 -2.34 4.82
CA TRP A 61 -14.68 -2.91 3.98
C TRP A 61 -15.15 -4.18 3.28
N THR A 62 -14.58 -4.47 2.11
CA THR A 62 -14.91 -5.71 1.38
C THR A 62 -14.59 -6.95 2.22
N THR A 63 -15.55 -7.87 2.32
CA THR A 63 -15.44 -9.11 3.09
C THR A 63 -15.05 -10.32 2.22
N ARG A 64 -14.72 -10.09 0.95
CA ARG A 64 -14.28 -11.14 0.02
C ARG A 64 -13.00 -11.81 0.55
N ASP A 65 -12.99 -13.14 0.50
CA ASP A 65 -11.82 -13.95 0.81
C ASP A 65 -10.87 -14.00 -0.40
N TYR A 66 -9.62 -13.58 -0.18
CA TYR A 66 -8.55 -13.63 -1.17
C TYR A 66 -7.49 -14.69 -0.83
N SER A 67 -7.87 -15.73 -0.07
CA SER A 67 -6.95 -16.81 0.35
C SER A 67 -6.37 -17.58 -0.82
N GLY A 68 -6.90 -17.45 -2.05
CA GLY A 68 -6.27 -17.98 -3.27
C GLY A 68 -5.01 -17.22 -3.71
N PHE A 69 -4.85 -15.96 -3.29
CA PHE A 69 -3.75 -15.10 -3.74
C PHE A 69 -2.68 -14.90 -2.65
N ARG A 70 -1.43 -14.82 -3.10
CA ARG A 70 -0.26 -14.55 -2.27
C ARG A 70 -0.44 -13.28 -1.44
N SER A 71 0.01 -13.31 -0.20
CA SER A 71 0.01 -12.19 0.74
C SER A 71 1.43 -11.68 1.05
N TYR A 72 1.50 -10.69 1.94
CA TYR A 72 2.76 -10.18 2.49
C TYR A 72 3.33 -11.02 3.62
N ALA A 73 2.61 -12.03 4.12
CA ALA A 73 3.13 -12.89 5.18
C ALA A 73 4.47 -13.52 4.77
N TYR A 74 5.46 -13.48 5.66
CA TYR A 74 6.80 -13.96 5.33
C TYR A 74 6.86 -15.47 5.07
N ASN A 75 5.97 -16.22 5.71
CA ASN A 75 5.80 -17.66 5.48
C ASN A 75 4.94 -17.99 4.25
N ASP A 76 4.37 -16.99 3.55
CA ASP A 76 3.64 -17.24 2.32
C ASP A 76 4.63 -17.49 1.17
N THR A 77 4.73 -18.75 0.78
CA THR A 77 5.65 -19.24 -0.26
C THR A 77 5.01 -19.33 -1.63
N ARG A 78 3.73 -18.97 -1.79
CA ARG A 78 3.05 -19.02 -3.09
C ARG A 78 3.78 -18.15 -4.10
N PRO A 79 3.96 -18.65 -5.35
CA PRO A 79 4.66 -17.90 -6.38
C PRO A 79 3.81 -16.73 -6.86
N GLU A 80 4.45 -15.79 -7.55
CA GLU A 80 3.70 -14.83 -8.35
C GLU A 80 2.93 -15.56 -9.47
N PRO A 81 1.74 -15.08 -9.86
CA PRO A 81 0.97 -15.69 -10.93
C PRO A 81 1.78 -15.76 -12.23
N THR A 82 1.78 -16.92 -12.88
CA THR A 82 2.54 -17.13 -14.12
C THR A 82 2.12 -16.14 -15.20
N VAL A 83 3.10 -15.68 -15.98
CA VAL A 83 2.83 -14.81 -17.13
C VAL A 83 2.17 -15.63 -18.23
N GLN A 84 1.05 -15.15 -18.77
CA GLN A 84 0.24 -15.87 -19.76
C GLN A 84 0.27 -15.19 -21.12
N ARG A 85 0.88 -15.86 -22.11
CA ARG A 85 0.72 -15.50 -23.51
C ARG A 85 -0.49 -16.25 -24.08
N VAL A 86 -1.41 -15.52 -24.70
CA VAL A 86 -2.67 -16.06 -25.21
C VAL A 86 -2.95 -15.60 -26.63
N THR A 87 -3.86 -16.31 -27.29
CA THR A 87 -4.41 -15.93 -28.59
C THR A 87 -5.84 -15.44 -28.40
N MET A 88 -6.18 -14.34 -29.07
CA MET A 88 -7.54 -13.82 -29.05
C MET A 88 -8.50 -14.84 -29.67
N PRO A 89 -9.61 -15.21 -28.99
CA PRO A 89 -10.59 -16.14 -29.52
C PRO A 89 -11.18 -15.67 -30.86
N ALA A 90 -11.32 -16.59 -31.80
CA ALA A 90 -12.05 -16.34 -33.05
C ALA A 90 -13.57 -16.54 -32.83
N GLY A 91 -14.39 -15.94 -33.71
CA GLY A 91 -15.84 -16.17 -33.72
C GLY A 91 -16.65 -15.38 -32.68
N VAL A 92 -16.02 -14.47 -31.93
CA VAL A 92 -16.69 -13.55 -31.00
C VAL A 92 -16.57 -12.13 -31.56
N THR A 93 -17.71 -11.49 -31.81
CA THR A 93 -17.76 -10.09 -32.26
C THR A 93 -17.83 -9.17 -31.05
N GLY A 94 -16.90 -8.21 -30.96
CA GLY A 94 -16.89 -7.24 -29.87
C GLY A 94 -17.99 -6.18 -29.98
N ASP A 95 -18.56 -5.78 -28.84
CA ASP A 95 -19.54 -4.70 -28.73
C ASP A 95 -18.91 -3.50 -28.00
N PRO A 96 -18.67 -2.37 -28.70
CA PRO A 96 -18.09 -1.17 -28.10
C PRO A 96 -18.89 -0.57 -26.95
N LYS A 97 -20.22 -0.71 -26.93
CA LYS A 97 -21.06 -0.18 -25.85
C LYS A 97 -20.85 -0.98 -24.57
N ARG A 98 -20.82 -2.31 -24.68
CA ARG A 98 -20.47 -3.20 -23.56
C ARG A 98 -19.04 -2.97 -23.10
N GLY A 99 -18.10 -2.79 -24.04
CA GLY A 99 -16.70 -2.46 -23.73
C GLY A 99 -16.57 -1.18 -22.93
N ARG A 100 -17.27 -0.11 -23.32
CA ARG A 100 -17.28 1.15 -22.59
C ARG A 100 -17.88 1.01 -21.20
N ALA A 101 -18.97 0.26 -21.06
CA ALA A 101 -19.59 0.00 -19.76
C ALA A 101 -18.61 -0.73 -18.82
N LEU A 102 -17.91 -1.75 -19.32
CA LEU A 102 -16.87 -2.46 -18.59
C LEU A 102 -15.71 -1.55 -18.19
N PHE A 103 -15.26 -0.67 -19.10
CA PHE A 103 -14.16 0.27 -18.84
C PHE A 103 -14.45 1.24 -17.69
N LEU A 104 -15.73 1.59 -17.50
CA LEU A 104 -16.19 2.50 -16.45
C LEU A 104 -16.68 1.77 -15.19
N ASP A 105 -16.75 0.43 -15.20
CA ASP A 105 -17.22 -0.36 -14.08
C ASP A 105 -16.19 -0.36 -12.93
N ARG A 106 -16.56 0.34 -11.85
CA ARG A 106 -15.71 0.49 -10.66
C ARG A 106 -15.53 -0.80 -9.87
N ALA A 107 -16.48 -1.74 -9.97
CA ALA A 107 -16.46 -3.00 -9.23
C ALA A 107 -15.65 -4.08 -9.94
N LYS A 108 -15.60 -4.05 -11.27
CA LYS A 108 -14.95 -5.09 -12.08
C LYS A 108 -13.56 -4.69 -12.59
N GLY A 109 -13.51 -3.78 -13.55
CA GLY A 109 -12.30 -3.29 -14.18
C GLY A 109 -12.30 -1.76 -14.20
N PRO A 110 -11.90 -1.08 -13.11
CA PRO A 110 -11.95 0.38 -13.00
C PRO A 110 -10.88 1.07 -13.87
N CYS A 111 -10.90 0.84 -15.20
CA CYS A 111 -9.89 1.30 -16.14
C CYS A 111 -9.78 2.83 -16.13
N SER A 112 -10.91 3.54 -16.01
CA SER A 112 -10.93 5.01 -15.88
C SER A 112 -10.24 5.54 -14.62
N GLY A 113 -10.09 4.70 -13.60
CA GLY A 113 -9.28 5.02 -12.42
C GLY A 113 -7.79 5.18 -12.74
N CYS A 114 -7.30 4.57 -13.82
CA CYS A 114 -5.91 4.69 -14.25
C CYS A 114 -5.75 5.47 -15.56
N HIS A 115 -6.71 5.36 -16.47
CA HIS A 115 -6.64 5.84 -17.84
C HIS A 115 -7.66 6.95 -18.12
N LEU A 116 -7.26 7.92 -18.93
CA LEU A 116 -8.17 8.91 -19.50
C LEU A 116 -8.73 8.40 -20.83
N VAL A 117 -10.04 8.64 -21.04
CA VAL A 117 -10.77 8.46 -22.31
C VAL A 117 -11.79 9.60 -22.47
N PRO A 118 -12.33 9.87 -23.67
CA PRO A 118 -13.30 10.92 -23.89
C PRO A 118 -14.64 10.61 -23.22
N GLY A 119 -15.27 11.63 -22.64
CA GLY A 119 -16.61 11.55 -22.06
C GLY A 119 -16.75 12.40 -20.80
N GLU A 120 -17.89 13.06 -20.64
CA GLU A 120 -18.17 13.87 -19.45
C GLU A 120 -18.34 13.03 -18.18
N ASP A 121 -18.83 11.80 -18.35
CA ASP A 121 -19.02 10.77 -17.33
C ASP A 121 -17.72 10.07 -16.88
N VAL A 122 -16.58 10.36 -17.53
CA VAL A 122 -15.27 9.83 -17.16
C VAL A 122 -14.69 10.68 -16.02
N TRP A 123 -15.29 10.57 -14.84
CA TRP A 123 -14.92 11.35 -13.67
C TRP A 123 -14.98 10.57 -12.34
N PRO A 124 -13.98 10.72 -11.44
CA PRO A 124 -12.67 11.30 -11.72
C PRO A 124 -11.78 10.31 -12.50
N ALA A 125 -11.24 10.74 -13.64
CA ALA A 125 -10.24 9.98 -14.38
C ALA A 125 -8.87 10.01 -13.68
N GLY A 126 -8.05 8.99 -13.92
CA GLY A 126 -6.66 8.91 -13.46
C GLY A 126 -5.61 9.16 -14.54
N SER A 127 -4.36 9.33 -14.10
CA SER A 127 -3.17 9.54 -14.93
C SER A 127 -2.03 8.56 -14.64
N VAL A 128 -2.30 7.48 -13.88
CA VAL A 128 -1.31 6.40 -13.64
C VAL A 128 -0.99 5.66 -14.94
N GLY A 129 -2.03 5.32 -15.70
CA GLY A 129 -1.92 4.75 -17.03
C GLY A 129 -1.82 5.84 -18.11
N PRO A 130 -1.40 5.47 -19.33
CA PRO A 130 -1.40 6.38 -20.46
C PRO A 130 -2.81 6.88 -20.80
N ASP A 131 -2.87 8.08 -21.38
CA ASP A 131 -4.07 8.58 -22.06
C ASP A 131 -4.41 7.67 -23.26
N LEU A 132 -5.64 7.17 -23.28
CA LEU A 132 -6.15 6.26 -24.31
C LEU A 132 -7.10 6.98 -25.29
N SER A 133 -7.27 8.29 -25.17
CA SER A 133 -8.32 9.03 -25.88
C SER A 133 -8.25 8.96 -27.41
N THR A 134 -7.07 8.69 -27.95
CA THR A 134 -6.80 8.51 -29.38
C THR A 134 -6.11 7.17 -29.67
N LEU A 135 -6.34 6.15 -28.84
CA LEU A 135 -5.63 4.88 -28.93
C LEU A 135 -5.77 4.21 -30.31
N ALA A 136 -6.94 4.30 -30.95
CA ALA A 136 -7.21 3.65 -32.23
C ALA A 136 -6.38 4.25 -33.38
N ASP A 137 -5.94 5.51 -33.26
CA ASP A 137 -5.07 6.15 -34.26
C ASP A 137 -3.69 5.50 -34.34
N ARG A 138 -3.29 4.73 -33.31
CA ARG A 138 -2.05 3.95 -33.31
C ARG A 138 -2.12 2.69 -34.17
N LYS A 139 -3.30 2.33 -34.69
CA LYS A 139 -3.55 1.17 -35.56
C LYS A 139 -2.97 -0.14 -35.00
N LEU A 140 -3.09 -0.32 -33.68
CA LEU A 140 -2.66 -1.54 -33.00
C LEU A 140 -3.61 -2.68 -33.37
N ALA A 141 -3.07 -3.87 -33.61
CA ALA A 141 -3.89 -5.04 -33.90
C ALA A 141 -4.73 -5.46 -32.68
N ASP A 142 -5.96 -5.92 -32.91
CA ASP A 142 -6.88 -6.38 -31.86
C ASP A 142 -6.24 -7.46 -30.98
N ALA A 143 -5.52 -8.41 -31.58
CA ALA A 143 -4.79 -9.45 -30.87
C ALA A 143 -3.71 -8.89 -29.92
N TYR A 144 -3.08 -7.76 -30.28
CA TYR A 144 -2.13 -7.09 -29.40
C TYR A 144 -2.85 -6.43 -28.21
N LEU A 145 -3.93 -5.68 -28.45
CA LEU A 145 -4.72 -5.06 -27.39
C LEU A 145 -5.34 -6.10 -26.44
N TYR A 146 -5.84 -7.20 -27.00
CA TYR A 146 -6.31 -8.35 -26.25
C TYR A 146 -5.23 -8.92 -25.32
N GLN A 147 -4.01 -9.13 -25.83
CA GLN A 147 -2.88 -9.60 -25.02
C GLN A 147 -2.51 -8.59 -23.92
N GLN A 148 -2.57 -7.27 -24.18
CA GLN A 148 -2.30 -6.27 -23.14
C GLN A 148 -3.33 -6.28 -22.02
N LEU A 149 -4.61 -6.49 -22.34
CA LEU A 149 -5.68 -6.60 -21.35
C LEU A 149 -5.66 -7.95 -20.62
N TRP A 150 -5.26 -9.03 -21.31
CA TRP A 150 -5.13 -10.36 -20.70
C TRP A 150 -3.97 -10.44 -19.72
N ASP A 151 -2.76 -10.15 -20.21
CA ASP A 151 -1.54 -10.13 -19.41
C ASP A 151 -0.49 -9.22 -20.07
N PRO A 152 -0.38 -7.96 -19.62
CA PRO A 152 0.58 -7.01 -20.18
C PRO A 152 2.03 -7.35 -19.84
N ARG A 153 2.27 -8.25 -18.86
CA ARG A 153 3.63 -8.66 -18.45
C ARG A 153 4.36 -9.43 -19.54
N VAL A 154 3.63 -9.97 -20.52
CA VAL A 154 4.19 -10.59 -21.73
C VAL A 154 5.04 -9.60 -22.54
N THR A 155 4.64 -8.32 -22.54
CA THR A 155 5.36 -7.26 -23.27
C THR A 155 6.16 -6.38 -22.31
N PHE A 156 5.60 -6.09 -21.14
CA PHE A 156 6.14 -5.18 -20.14
C PHE A 156 6.25 -5.88 -18.78
N PRO A 157 7.33 -6.64 -18.51
CA PRO A 157 7.45 -7.48 -17.30
C PRO A 157 7.23 -6.75 -15.98
N HIS A 158 7.53 -5.46 -15.93
CA HIS A 158 7.39 -4.63 -14.74
C HIS A 158 6.17 -3.69 -14.78
N THR A 159 5.20 -3.89 -15.67
CA THR A 159 4.03 -3.01 -15.79
C THR A 159 3.23 -2.85 -14.49
N VAL A 160 2.60 -1.69 -14.33
CA VAL A 160 1.62 -1.42 -13.27
C VAL A 160 0.19 -1.76 -13.71
N MET A 161 -0.02 -2.19 -14.95
CA MET A 161 -1.34 -2.63 -15.41
C MET A 161 -1.64 -4.04 -14.87
N PRO A 162 -2.75 -4.26 -14.16
CA PRO A 162 -3.11 -5.59 -13.68
C PRO A 162 -3.33 -6.58 -14.84
N PRO A 163 -2.95 -7.86 -14.68
CA PRO A 163 -3.18 -8.89 -15.68
C PRO A 163 -4.63 -9.41 -15.58
N TRP A 164 -5.60 -8.60 -16.05
CA TRP A 164 -7.03 -8.79 -15.80
C TRP A 164 -7.58 -10.14 -16.27
N GLY A 165 -7.16 -10.61 -17.45
CA GLY A 165 -7.57 -11.91 -17.99
C GLY A 165 -6.89 -13.07 -17.28
N ALA A 166 -5.57 -12.98 -17.06
CA ALA A 166 -4.80 -14.05 -16.41
C ALA A 166 -5.24 -14.33 -14.96
N GLN A 167 -5.84 -13.33 -14.30
CA GLN A 167 -6.38 -13.44 -12.93
C GLN A 167 -7.87 -13.81 -12.91
N GLY A 168 -8.51 -13.94 -14.06
CA GLY A 168 -9.93 -14.27 -14.18
C GLY A 168 -10.87 -13.14 -13.78
N VAL A 169 -10.41 -11.89 -13.69
CA VAL A 169 -11.27 -10.73 -13.38
C VAL A 169 -12.17 -10.39 -14.57
N LEU A 170 -11.64 -10.51 -15.78
CA LEU A 170 -12.39 -10.33 -17.04
C LEU A 170 -12.41 -11.63 -17.83
N THR A 171 -13.56 -11.97 -18.39
CA THR A 171 -13.69 -13.13 -19.29
C THR A 171 -13.07 -12.84 -20.67
N PRO A 172 -12.77 -13.87 -21.48
CA PRO A 172 -12.31 -13.66 -22.86
C PRO A 172 -13.23 -12.76 -23.69
N GLU A 173 -14.55 -12.94 -23.59
CA GLU A 173 -15.55 -12.14 -24.31
C GLU A 173 -15.57 -10.67 -23.85
N GLU A 174 -15.46 -10.45 -22.54
CA GLU A 174 -15.42 -9.09 -21.97
C GLU A 174 -14.19 -8.32 -22.43
N ILE A 175 -13.04 -8.99 -22.53
CA ILE A 175 -11.82 -8.38 -23.08
C ILE A 175 -12.02 -8.02 -24.56
N ILE A 176 -12.71 -8.85 -25.34
CA ILE A 176 -13.01 -8.55 -26.75
C ILE A 176 -13.95 -7.33 -26.86
N HIS A 177 -14.94 -7.19 -25.99
CA HIS A 177 -15.77 -5.99 -25.93
C HIS A 177 -14.94 -4.74 -25.60
N LEU A 178 -14.02 -4.83 -24.63
CA LEU A 178 -13.09 -3.75 -24.30
C LEU A 178 -12.20 -3.37 -25.50
N VAL A 179 -11.63 -4.35 -26.21
CA VAL A 179 -10.85 -4.11 -27.43
C VAL A 179 -11.70 -3.37 -28.46
N ALA A 180 -12.94 -3.80 -28.71
CA ALA A 180 -13.84 -3.13 -29.64
C ALA A 180 -14.11 -1.66 -29.24
N TYR A 181 -14.29 -1.37 -27.95
CA TYR A 181 -14.41 0.01 -27.47
C TYR A 181 -13.13 0.82 -27.68
N LEU A 182 -11.98 0.26 -27.32
CA LEU A 182 -10.67 0.90 -27.48
C LEU A 182 -10.38 1.26 -28.95
N GLN A 183 -10.84 0.43 -29.89
CA GLN A 183 -10.74 0.70 -31.33
C GLN A 183 -11.70 1.79 -31.83
N THR A 184 -12.64 2.28 -31.02
CA THR A 184 -13.45 3.45 -31.37
C THR A 184 -12.80 4.80 -31.01
N LEU A 185 -11.70 4.77 -30.26
CA LEU A 185 -11.05 5.96 -29.69
C LEU A 185 -10.13 6.63 -30.71
N HIS A 186 -10.71 7.40 -31.62
CA HIS A 186 -10.02 8.17 -32.65
C HIS A 186 -10.00 9.67 -32.33
N GLY A 187 -8.97 10.35 -32.83
CA GLY A 187 -8.92 11.80 -32.88
C GLY A 187 -9.74 12.40 -34.04
N PRO A 188 -9.98 13.73 -34.01
CA PRO A 188 -9.63 14.65 -32.93
C PRO A 188 -10.57 14.52 -31.72
N VAL A 189 -10.02 14.59 -30.52
CA VAL A 189 -10.79 14.59 -29.26
C VAL A 189 -11.04 16.05 -28.87
N THR A 190 -12.27 16.38 -28.49
CA THR A 190 -12.59 17.70 -27.92
C THR A 190 -11.74 17.91 -26.66
N PRO A 191 -10.86 18.93 -26.62
CA PRO A 191 -10.01 19.15 -25.45
C PRO A 191 -10.84 19.42 -24.20
N GLU A 192 -10.50 18.74 -23.10
CA GLU A 192 -11.07 19.03 -21.79
C GLU A 192 -10.71 20.45 -21.36
N LYS A 193 -11.72 21.32 -21.21
CA LYS A 193 -11.54 22.73 -20.83
C LYS A 193 -11.40 22.91 -19.33
N ASP A 194 -12.01 22.03 -18.54
CA ASP A 194 -11.89 22.07 -17.10
C ASP A 194 -10.58 21.41 -16.67
N ARG A 195 -9.66 22.23 -16.17
CA ARG A 195 -8.38 21.77 -15.64
C ARG A 195 -8.55 20.71 -14.55
N GLU A 196 -9.57 20.82 -13.72
CA GLU A 196 -9.79 19.86 -12.63
C GLU A 196 -10.29 18.52 -13.15
N ARG A 197 -10.95 18.48 -14.32
CA ARG A 197 -11.40 17.24 -14.96
C ARG A 197 -10.26 16.42 -15.53
N ASN A 198 -9.27 17.06 -16.13
CA ASN A 198 -8.12 16.39 -16.74
C ASN A 198 -7.05 16.00 -15.68
N PRO A 199 -6.79 14.71 -15.43
CA PRO A 199 -5.85 14.27 -14.39
C PRO A 199 -4.37 14.60 -14.67
N PHE A 200 -4.03 15.08 -15.87
CA PHE A 200 -2.68 15.55 -16.20
C PHE A 200 -2.49 17.03 -15.89
N THR A 201 -3.56 17.80 -15.73
CA THR A 201 -3.52 19.23 -15.41
C THR A 201 -4.20 19.59 -14.09
N ARG A 202 -4.98 18.66 -13.51
CA ARG A 202 -5.67 18.78 -12.21
C ARG A 202 -4.73 19.24 -11.11
N SER A 203 -5.21 20.16 -10.29
CA SER A 203 -4.46 20.71 -9.17
C SER A 203 -4.11 19.61 -8.16
N LYS A 204 -2.85 19.56 -7.71
CA LYS A 204 -2.43 18.68 -6.62
C LYS A 204 -3.00 19.21 -5.30
N PRO A 205 -3.65 18.38 -4.45
CA PRO A 205 -4.15 18.83 -3.16
C PRO A 205 -3.03 19.39 -2.28
N VAL A 206 -3.25 20.57 -1.68
CA VAL A 206 -2.27 21.26 -0.82
C VAL A 206 -2.32 20.81 0.65
N GLY A 207 -3.07 19.74 0.95
CA GLY A 207 -3.29 19.26 2.33
C GLY A 207 -4.42 20.01 3.03
N PHE A 208 -4.48 19.89 4.36
CA PHE A 208 -5.53 20.48 5.19
C PHE A 208 -5.02 21.68 6.02
N GLY A 209 -3.88 22.27 5.67
CA GLY A 209 -3.25 23.31 6.49
C GLY A 209 -2.40 22.72 7.62
N ASP A 210 -2.35 23.40 8.77
CA ASP A 210 -1.62 22.92 9.94
C ASP A 210 -2.29 21.67 10.53
N ASN A 211 -1.52 20.60 10.69
CA ASN A 211 -2.03 19.36 11.28
C ASN A 211 -2.28 19.51 12.78
N LEU A 212 -1.62 20.44 13.46
CA LEU A 212 -1.73 20.62 14.92
C LEU A 212 -2.78 21.67 15.33
N ASP A 213 -3.46 22.28 14.36
CA ASP A 213 -4.60 23.16 14.63
C ASP A 213 -5.83 22.32 15.03
N ALA A 214 -6.16 22.33 16.31
CA ALA A 214 -7.30 21.61 16.88
C ALA A 214 -8.66 22.04 16.30
N THR A 215 -8.77 23.24 15.73
CA THR A 215 -10.01 23.71 15.08
C THR A 215 -10.27 23.01 13.76
N ASN A 216 -9.23 22.45 13.15
CA ASN A 216 -9.27 21.77 11.86
C ASN A 216 -9.01 20.26 11.96
N ASN A 217 -8.21 19.81 12.94
CA ASN A 217 -7.87 18.42 13.15
C ASN A 217 -8.46 17.86 14.46
N PRO A 218 -9.62 17.16 14.41
CA PRO A 218 -10.24 16.54 15.58
C PRO A 218 -9.35 15.52 16.31
N ALA A 219 -8.33 14.96 15.65
CA ALA A 219 -7.42 14.03 16.31
C ALA A 219 -6.55 14.70 17.38
N VAL A 220 -6.30 16.00 17.30
CA VAL A 220 -5.55 16.74 18.33
C VAL A 220 -6.32 16.68 19.65
N VAL A 221 -7.61 17.03 19.62
CA VAL A 221 -8.49 16.98 20.81
C VAL A 221 -8.60 15.56 21.37
N ARG A 222 -8.69 14.54 20.50
CA ARG A 222 -8.70 13.14 20.93
C ARG A 222 -7.42 12.75 21.65
N ALA A 223 -6.27 13.15 21.13
CA ALA A 223 -4.97 12.85 21.70
C ALA A 223 -4.77 13.57 23.05
N GLU A 224 -5.12 14.84 23.16
CA GLU A 224 -5.08 15.59 24.42
C GLU A 224 -6.02 14.96 25.48
N SER A 225 -7.21 14.52 25.06
CA SER A 225 -8.14 13.82 25.95
C SER A 225 -7.59 12.50 26.50
N ALA A 226 -6.59 11.90 25.85
CA ALA A 226 -5.94 10.68 26.31
C ALA A 226 -5.09 10.88 27.58
N GLU A 227 -4.85 12.12 28.03
CA GLU A 227 -4.25 12.37 29.35
C GLU A 227 -5.08 11.76 30.50
N VAL A 228 -6.40 11.67 30.31
CA VAL A 228 -7.29 10.97 31.26
C VAL A 228 -6.93 9.49 31.33
N ALA A 229 -6.71 8.83 30.19
CA ALA A 229 -6.28 7.43 30.14
C ALA A 229 -4.88 7.25 30.72
N TRP A 230 -3.96 8.18 30.45
CA TRP A 230 -2.60 8.20 31.00
C TRP A 230 -2.57 8.24 32.54
N ALA A 231 -3.48 9.00 33.16
CA ALA A 231 -3.59 9.14 34.61
C ALA A 231 -4.45 8.04 35.27
N ARG A 232 -5.19 7.26 34.49
CA ARG A 232 -6.12 6.26 35.00
C ARG A 232 -5.37 5.04 35.56
N LYS A 233 -5.70 4.66 36.79
CA LYS A 233 -5.20 3.45 37.43
C LYS A 233 -5.80 2.22 36.73
N GLY A 234 -4.94 1.32 36.26
CA GLY A 234 -5.35 0.02 35.77
C GLY A 234 -5.60 -0.99 36.91
N PRO A 235 -5.96 -2.24 36.58
CA PRO A 235 -6.23 -3.30 37.54
C PRO A 235 -5.13 -3.56 38.58
N THR A 236 -3.86 -3.24 38.30
CA THR A 236 -2.75 -3.40 39.26
C THR A 236 -2.66 -2.23 40.26
N GLY A 237 -3.56 -1.25 40.18
CA GLY A 237 -3.50 -0.03 41.00
C GLY A 237 -2.41 0.96 40.57
N LYS A 238 -1.86 0.80 39.36
CA LYS A 238 -0.87 1.69 38.75
C LYS A 238 -1.41 2.33 37.47
N ALA A 239 -0.98 3.56 37.20
CA ALA A 239 -1.23 4.33 35.98
C ALA A 239 0.10 4.63 35.27
N CYS A 240 0.05 5.04 34.00
CA CYS A 240 1.25 5.49 33.27
C CYS A 240 1.95 6.63 34.03
N ALA A 241 1.18 7.56 34.57
CA ALA A 241 1.66 8.70 35.36
C ALA A 241 2.45 8.32 36.63
N ASP A 242 2.27 7.12 37.19
CA ASP A 242 3.02 6.70 38.38
C ASP A 242 4.47 6.32 38.08
N CYS A 243 4.75 5.90 36.85
CA CYS A 243 6.08 5.49 36.40
C CYS A 243 6.74 6.56 35.51
N HIS A 244 5.94 7.31 34.76
CA HIS A 244 6.38 8.35 33.83
C HIS A 244 6.08 9.75 34.40
N ALA A 245 6.92 10.17 35.34
CA ALA A 245 6.78 11.43 36.06
C ALA A 245 6.89 12.66 35.13
N GLY A 246 6.21 13.75 35.52
CA GLY A 246 6.22 15.01 34.74
C GLY A 246 5.23 15.05 33.57
N GLY A 247 4.33 14.07 33.47
CA GLY A 247 3.31 13.98 32.43
C GLY A 247 3.86 13.50 31.07
N PRO A 248 2.98 13.24 30.10
CA PRO A 248 3.36 12.70 28.79
C PRO A 248 4.29 13.66 28.03
N ALA A 249 4.02 14.97 28.04
CA ALA A 249 4.83 15.97 27.34
C ALA A 249 6.32 15.99 27.77
N THR A 250 6.59 15.75 29.06
CA THR A 250 7.97 15.71 29.59
C THR A 250 8.57 14.32 29.43
N SER A 251 7.87 13.30 29.93
CA SER A 251 8.41 11.93 30.03
C SER A 251 8.57 11.25 28.68
N MET A 252 7.72 11.56 27.70
CA MET A 252 7.72 10.95 26.36
C MET A 252 8.46 11.78 25.32
N ARG A 253 9.06 12.92 25.70
CA ARG A 253 9.78 13.79 24.77
C ARG A 253 10.93 13.06 24.09
N GLY A 254 10.90 13.03 22.76
CA GLY A 254 11.92 12.36 21.93
C GLY A 254 11.79 10.84 21.86
N VAL A 255 10.82 10.22 22.54
CA VAL A 255 10.56 8.78 22.44
C VAL A 255 10.14 8.44 21.01
N ALA A 256 9.15 9.16 20.48
CA ALA A 256 8.58 8.83 19.17
C ALA A 256 9.53 9.08 17.99
N ALA A 257 10.49 10.00 18.13
CA ALA A 257 11.52 10.23 17.13
C ALA A 257 12.37 8.99 16.83
N ARG A 258 12.40 8.01 17.74
CA ARG A 258 13.22 6.79 17.63
C ARG A 258 12.40 5.54 17.32
N TYR A 259 11.11 5.66 17.00
CA TYR A 259 10.23 4.55 16.64
C TYR A 259 9.81 4.61 15.16
N PRO A 260 9.52 3.46 14.51
CA PRO A 260 9.64 2.09 15.02
C PRO A 260 11.10 1.67 15.30
N LYS A 261 11.30 0.70 16.20
CA LYS A 261 12.62 0.17 16.53
C LYS A 261 12.57 -1.31 16.88
N HIS A 262 13.73 -1.97 16.82
CA HIS A 262 13.89 -3.30 17.41
C HIS A 262 13.82 -3.20 18.94
N VAL A 263 12.96 -4.02 19.55
CA VAL A 263 12.79 -4.13 21.00
C VAL A 263 13.39 -5.47 21.45
N PRO A 264 14.57 -5.48 22.10
CA PRO A 264 15.30 -6.71 22.42
C PRO A 264 14.49 -7.73 23.23
N ALA A 265 13.67 -7.26 24.18
CA ALA A 265 12.84 -8.11 25.02
C ALA A 265 11.86 -9.02 24.24
N TYR A 266 11.42 -8.56 23.06
CA TYR A 266 10.52 -9.31 22.18
C TYR A 266 11.20 -9.80 20.89
N ASN A 267 12.49 -9.48 20.72
CA ASN A 267 13.29 -9.76 19.54
C ASN A 267 12.60 -9.39 18.20
N ARG A 268 11.87 -8.28 18.16
CA ARG A 268 11.16 -7.81 16.96
C ARG A 268 11.13 -6.30 16.84
N VAL A 269 10.87 -5.81 15.64
CA VAL A 269 10.50 -4.41 15.44
C VAL A 269 9.10 -4.17 16.00
N MET A 270 8.94 -3.04 16.68
CA MET A 270 7.68 -2.57 17.24
C MET A 270 7.57 -1.07 16.99
N ALA A 271 6.37 -0.64 16.60
CA ALA A 271 5.93 0.74 16.73
C ALA A 271 5.45 1.01 18.18
N ILE A 272 4.97 2.23 18.43
CA ILE A 272 4.52 2.62 19.77
C ILE A 272 3.22 1.88 20.10
N GLU A 273 2.29 1.85 19.16
CA GLU A 273 1.03 1.13 19.24
C GLU A 273 1.24 -0.36 19.55
N ASP A 274 2.24 -1.01 18.92
CA ASP A 274 2.63 -2.39 19.21
C ASP A 274 3.12 -2.52 20.66
N PHE A 275 3.99 -1.61 21.11
CA PHE A 275 4.60 -1.67 22.44
C PHE A 275 3.57 -1.45 23.55
N LEU A 276 2.57 -0.61 23.34
CA LEU A 276 1.47 -0.42 24.28
C LEU A 276 0.67 -1.70 24.53
N THR A 277 0.53 -2.59 23.54
CA THR A 277 -0.22 -3.86 23.67
C THR A 277 0.39 -4.85 24.67
N VAL A 278 1.69 -4.70 24.96
CA VAL A 278 2.43 -5.53 25.92
C VAL A 278 2.68 -4.76 27.20
N HIS A 279 3.12 -3.51 27.09
CA HIS A 279 3.50 -2.69 28.23
C HIS A 279 2.31 -2.36 29.14
N GLY A 280 1.14 -2.02 28.59
CA GLY A 280 -0.06 -1.73 29.37
C GLY A 280 -0.47 -2.91 30.27
N PRO A 281 -0.73 -4.10 29.70
CA PRO A 281 -1.08 -5.28 30.48
C PRO A 281 -0.02 -5.68 31.50
N GLU A 282 1.27 -5.58 31.15
CA GLU A 282 2.37 -6.02 32.02
C GLU A 282 2.60 -5.10 33.23
N THR A 283 2.27 -3.81 33.12
CA THR A 283 2.60 -2.80 34.15
C THR A 283 1.38 -2.28 34.91
N THR A 284 0.29 -1.98 34.21
CA THR A 284 -0.95 -1.45 34.80
C THR A 284 -2.07 -2.49 34.86
N GLY A 285 -1.90 -3.63 34.16
CA GLY A 285 -2.95 -4.63 33.97
C GLY A 285 -4.00 -4.22 32.93
N GLN A 286 -3.88 -3.03 32.32
CA GLN A 286 -4.86 -2.51 31.37
C GLN A 286 -4.65 -3.13 29.97
N PRO A 287 -5.64 -3.82 29.39
CA PRO A 287 -5.59 -4.22 27.99
C PRO A 287 -5.58 -3.01 27.07
N LEU A 288 -4.60 -2.93 26.19
CA LEU A 288 -4.52 -1.92 25.13
C LEU A 288 -4.36 -2.60 23.76
N PRO A 289 -5.38 -3.33 23.26
CA PRO A 289 -5.30 -4.00 21.96
C PRO A 289 -4.91 -3.02 20.85
N ILE A 290 -4.09 -3.44 19.90
CA ILE A 290 -3.78 -2.60 18.74
C ILE A 290 -5.08 -2.31 17.99
N GLU A 291 -5.19 -1.12 17.40
CA GLU A 291 -6.40 -0.62 16.71
C GLU A 291 -7.60 -0.33 17.62
N SER A 292 -7.49 -0.53 18.94
CA SER A 292 -8.50 0.00 19.87
C SER A 292 -8.38 1.52 20.00
N ALA A 293 -9.51 2.20 20.22
CA ALA A 293 -9.54 3.66 20.33
C ALA A 293 -8.58 4.18 21.42
N GLU A 294 -8.53 3.52 22.57
CA GLU A 294 -7.66 3.93 23.67
C GLU A 294 -6.16 3.73 23.36
N ASN A 295 -5.76 2.61 22.73
CA ASN A 295 -4.37 2.41 22.30
C ASN A 295 -3.97 3.50 21.28
N LEU A 296 -4.86 3.79 20.33
CA LEU A 296 -4.61 4.78 19.30
C LEU A 296 -4.50 6.22 19.87
N ASP A 297 -5.39 6.58 20.77
CA ASP A 297 -5.40 7.90 21.41
C ASP A 297 -4.16 8.10 22.30
N LEU A 298 -3.76 7.08 23.08
CA LEU A 298 -2.49 7.09 23.81
C LEU A 298 -1.28 7.14 22.88
N THR A 299 -1.31 6.44 21.74
CA THR A 299 -0.23 6.48 20.74
C THR A 299 -0.07 7.90 20.19
N MET A 300 -1.16 8.60 19.89
CA MET A 300 -1.10 10.00 19.45
C MET A 300 -0.54 10.90 20.54
N LEU A 301 -0.99 10.78 21.79
CA LEU A 301 -0.48 11.55 22.93
C LEU A 301 1.04 11.37 23.12
N VAL A 302 1.53 10.14 23.07
CA VAL A 302 2.96 9.83 23.19
C VAL A 302 3.75 10.42 22.02
N LYS A 303 3.22 10.34 20.79
CA LYS A 303 3.88 10.88 19.59
C LYS A 303 3.92 12.41 19.57
N MET A 304 2.84 13.07 19.99
CA MET A 304 2.75 14.54 20.11
C MET A 304 3.86 15.14 20.98
N ALA A 305 4.28 14.43 22.04
CA ALA A 305 5.38 14.89 22.90
C ALA A 305 6.73 15.05 22.17
N SER A 306 6.85 14.52 20.94
CA SER A 306 8.04 14.62 20.10
C SER A 306 7.85 15.45 18.83
N ASP A 307 6.73 16.16 18.68
CA ASP A 307 6.50 16.99 17.48
C ASP A 307 7.59 18.04 17.27
N GLY A 308 7.90 18.31 15.99
CA GLY A 308 9.00 19.18 15.58
C GLY A 308 10.39 18.55 15.73
N MET A 309 10.55 17.48 16.52
CA MET A 309 11.83 16.78 16.61
C MET A 309 12.08 15.96 15.33
N PRO A 310 13.34 15.86 14.86
CA PRO A 310 13.65 15.07 13.68
C PRO A 310 13.45 13.59 13.95
N VAL A 311 12.83 12.87 13.01
CA VAL A 311 12.82 11.40 13.00
C VAL A 311 14.27 10.91 12.93
N ALA A 312 14.61 9.97 13.80
CA ALA A 312 15.95 9.43 13.99
C ALA A 312 15.86 7.94 14.35
N ILE A 313 15.23 7.15 13.47
CA ILE A 313 15.18 5.69 13.63
C ILE A 313 16.56 5.09 13.40
N ASP A 314 16.84 3.98 14.09
CA ASP A 314 18.06 3.23 13.85
C ASP A 314 17.97 2.50 12.50
N THR A 315 18.96 2.75 11.65
CA THR A 315 19.13 2.08 10.35
C THR A 315 20.45 1.32 10.27
N THR A 316 21.20 1.28 11.36
CA THR A 316 22.62 0.90 11.39
C THR A 316 22.93 -0.28 12.29
N SER A 317 22.08 -0.65 13.25
CA SER A 317 22.29 -1.91 13.97
C SER A 317 22.03 -3.12 13.07
N ALA A 318 22.61 -4.27 13.43
CA ALA A 318 22.36 -5.51 12.69
C ALA A 318 20.86 -5.90 12.67
N PRO A 319 20.11 -5.85 13.79
CA PRO A 319 18.66 -6.10 13.77
C PRO A 319 17.90 -5.11 12.90
N ALA A 320 18.24 -3.82 12.96
CA ALA A 320 17.59 -2.80 12.14
C ALA A 320 17.83 -3.04 10.64
N ARG A 321 19.07 -3.32 10.22
CA ARG A 321 19.36 -3.64 8.81
C ARG A 321 18.62 -4.86 8.31
N ALA A 322 18.52 -5.92 9.12
CA ALA A 322 17.79 -7.13 8.75
C ALA A 322 16.28 -6.84 8.57
N ALA A 323 15.69 -6.09 9.50
CA ALA A 323 14.31 -5.65 9.40
C ALA A 323 14.06 -4.72 8.21
N LEU A 324 14.96 -3.76 7.94
CA LEU A 324 14.88 -2.88 6.77
C LEU A 324 14.94 -3.66 5.46
N ALA A 325 15.79 -4.69 5.37
CA ALA A 325 15.86 -5.55 4.19
C ALA A 325 14.55 -6.32 3.96
N ARG A 326 13.94 -6.86 5.04
CA ARG A 326 12.64 -7.53 4.98
C ARG A 326 11.50 -6.57 4.64
N GLY A 327 11.44 -5.39 5.27
CA GLY A 327 10.48 -4.33 4.96
C GLY A 327 10.60 -3.82 3.52
N LYS A 328 11.83 -3.65 3.01
CA LYS A 328 12.10 -3.35 1.60
C LYS A 328 11.53 -4.43 0.70
N SER A 329 11.80 -5.71 1.01
CA SER A 329 11.25 -6.82 0.24
C SER A 329 9.72 -6.79 0.21
N THR A 330 9.06 -6.53 1.34
CA THR A 330 7.60 -6.32 1.40
C THR A 330 7.15 -5.20 0.47
N PHE A 331 7.82 -4.04 0.50
CA PHE A 331 7.44 -2.86 -0.30
C PHE A 331 7.47 -3.12 -1.82
N TYR A 332 8.39 -3.95 -2.30
CA TYR A 332 8.53 -4.31 -3.73
C TYR A 332 7.84 -5.63 -4.12
N ARG A 333 7.26 -6.37 -3.16
CA ARG A 333 6.65 -7.67 -3.42
C ARG A 333 5.27 -7.51 -4.06
N ARG A 334 5.04 -8.20 -5.17
CA ARG A 334 3.72 -8.25 -5.80
C ARG A 334 2.84 -9.30 -5.16
N VAL A 335 1.60 -8.90 -4.85
CA VAL A 335 0.62 -9.68 -4.08
C VAL A 335 -0.81 -9.41 -4.56
N GLY A 336 -1.75 -10.22 -4.06
CA GLY A 336 -3.18 -10.07 -4.29
C GLY A 336 -3.62 -10.39 -5.73
N GLU A 337 -4.93 -10.36 -5.94
CA GLU A 337 -5.59 -10.57 -7.23
C GLU A 337 -5.06 -9.64 -8.33
N ARG A 338 -4.69 -8.40 -7.99
CA ARG A 338 -4.18 -7.43 -8.98
C ARG A 338 -2.68 -7.54 -9.27
N ASN A 339 -1.95 -8.44 -8.59
CA ASN A 339 -0.52 -8.65 -8.74
C ASN A 339 0.33 -7.36 -8.67
N HIS A 340 0.11 -6.59 -7.60
CA HIS A 340 0.69 -5.27 -7.39
C HIS A 340 1.53 -5.21 -6.11
N SER A 341 2.47 -4.28 -6.07
CA SER A 341 3.30 -3.94 -4.90
C SER A 341 3.04 -2.51 -4.43
N CYS A 342 3.47 -2.17 -3.22
CA CYS A 342 3.47 -0.78 -2.75
C CYS A 342 4.26 0.13 -3.70
N ALA A 343 5.39 -0.36 -4.20
CA ALA A 343 6.27 0.36 -5.11
C ALA A 343 5.58 0.77 -6.42
N ASP A 344 4.68 -0.04 -6.97
CA ASP A 344 3.97 0.27 -8.22
C ASP A 344 3.16 1.58 -8.14
N CYS A 345 2.68 1.93 -6.94
CA CYS A 345 1.89 3.14 -6.71
C CYS A 345 2.67 4.27 -6.05
N HIS A 346 3.67 3.96 -5.22
CA HIS A 346 4.32 4.92 -4.33
C HIS A 346 5.76 5.30 -4.71
N THR A 347 6.28 4.82 -5.84
CA THR A 347 7.60 5.25 -6.35
C THR A 347 7.49 6.26 -7.49
N PRO A 348 8.40 7.26 -7.56
CA PRO A 348 8.37 8.33 -8.58
C PRO A 348 8.38 7.84 -10.02
N ASP A 349 9.11 6.76 -10.31
CA ASP A 349 9.21 6.16 -11.65
C ASP A 349 7.94 5.39 -12.06
N ARG A 350 6.97 5.25 -11.15
CA ARG A 350 5.75 4.45 -11.31
C ARG A 350 4.49 5.30 -11.19
N GLY A 351 3.69 5.06 -10.14
CA GLY A 351 2.42 5.74 -9.89
C GLY A 351 2.53 7.01 -9.07
N ALA A 352 3.63 7.25 -8.33
CA ALA A 352 3.68 8.38 -7.41
C ALA A 352 3.57 9.71 -8.17
N ASN A 353 2.98 10.71 -7.51
CA ASN A 353 2.70 12.03 -8.07
C ASN A 353 1.69 12.04 -9.25
N LYS A 354 1.06 10.91 -9.56
CA LYS A 354 -0.04 10.77 -10.53
C LYS A 354 -1.37 10.53 -9.81
N PHE A 355 -2.47 10.72 -10.53
CA PHE A 355 -3.82 10.52 -9.99
C PHE A 355 -4.32 9.10 -10.27
N LEU A 356 -4.75 8.40 -9.22
CA LEU A 356 -5.57 7.20 -9.30
C LEU A 356 -7.03 7.61 -9.07
N GLY A 357 -7.78 7.77 -10.16
CA GLY A 357 -9.06 8.47 -10.18
C GLY A 357 -8.88 9.88 -9.61
N GLY A 358 -9.61 10.20 -8.53
CA GLY A 358 -9.49 11.50 -7.84
C GLY A 358 -8.30 11.60 -6.88
N ARG A 359 -7.63 10.48 -6.56
CA ARG A 359 -6.65 10.42 -5.48
C ARG A 359 -5.23 10.60 -6.02
N LEU A 360 -4.53 11.64 -5.56
CA LEU A 360 -3.10 11.79 -5.81
C LEU A 360 -2.32 10.71 -5.02
N LEU A 361 -1.49 9.94 -5.73
CA LEU A 361 -0.65 8.92 -5.11
C LEU A 361 0.59 9.56 -4.48
N ALA A 362 0.80 9.26 -3.20
CA ALA A 362 1.91 9.80 -2.43
C ALA A 362 3.25 9.22 -2.87
N ASP A 363 4.29 10.04 -2.83
CA ASP A 363 5.67 9.68 -3.12
C ASP A 363 6.38 9.21 -1.86
N VAL A 364 6.87 7.97 -1.86
CA VAL A 364 7.58 7.40 -0.70
C VAL A 364 8.81 8.21 -0.31
N THR A 365 9.49 8.83 -1.28
CA THR A 365 10.71 9.61 -1.04
C THR A 365 10.41 10.94 -0.32
N ALA A 366 9.18 11.45 -0.45
CA ALA A 366 8.71 12.61 0.30
C ALA A 366 8.45 12.29 1.78
N GLY A 367 8.40 11.01 2.15
CA GLY A 367 8.09 10.56 3.51
C GLY A 367 6.59 10.31 3.71
N LEU A 368 6.24 9.27 4.45
CA LEU A 368 4.88 8.76 4.55
C LEU A 368 4.40 8.53 5.99
N THR A 369 5.30 8.44 6.98
CA THR A 369 4.95 7.92 8.31
C THR A 369 5.03 8.97 9.41
N ARG A 370 5.82 10.04 9.23
CA ARG A 370 6.06 11.07 10.28
C ARG A 370 4.82 11.83 10.78
N HIS A 371 3.68 11.63 10.14
CA HIS A 371 2.40 12.25 10.47
C HIS A 371 1.32 11.22 10.88
N PHE A 372 1.71 9.98 11.18
CA PHE A 372 0.82 8.93 11.67
C PHE A 372 0.94 8.73 13.19
N PRO A 373 -0.19 8.53 13.91
CA PRO A 373 -1.56 8.43 13.42
C PRO A 373 -2.13 9.70 12.79
N THR A 374 -3.10 9.54 11.88
CA THR A 374 -3.70 10.65 11.14
C THR A 374 -5.22 10.58 11.14
N TRP A 375 -5.87 11.73 11.30
CA TRP A 375 -7.29 11.88 11.06
C TRP A 375 -7.63 11.70 9.59
N ARG A 376 -8.58 10.82 9.30
CA ARG A 376 -9.09 10.52 7.95
C ARG A 376 -10.43 11.23 7.76
N THR A 377 -10.45 12.35 7.05
CA THR A 377 -11.68 13.14 6.88
C THR A 377 -12.80 12.37 6.18
N SER A 378 -12.46 11.45 5.26
CA SER A 378 -13.45 10.56 4.62
C SER A 378 -14.05 9.50 5.55
N GLN A 379 -13.46 9.26 6.70
CA GLN A 379 -13.85 8.18 7.63
C GLN A 379 -14.30 8.71 8.98
N ASN A 380 -14.09 10.00 9.26
CA ASN A 380 -14.34 10.63 10.55
C ASN A 380 -13.68 9.85 11.71
N ASP A 381 -12.45 9.38 11.47
CA ASP A 381 -11.72 8.49 12.39
C ASP A 381 -10.21 8.70 12.28
N ALA A 382 -9.48 8.42 13.36
CA ALA A 382 -8.02 8.41 13.39
C ALA A 382 -7.52 7.03 12.95
N TRP A 383 -6.52 7.00 12.07
CA TRP A 383 -5.90 5.76 11.59
C TRP A 383 -4.40 5.81 11.88
N ASP A 384 -3.85 4.74 12.44
CA ASP A 384 -2.41 4.54 12.49
C ASP A 384 -1.88 4.03 11.14
N MET A 385 -0.59 3.67 11.10
CA MET A 385 0.02 3.13 9.91
C MET A 385 -0.44 1.69 9.61
N ARG A 386 -0.84 0.92 10.63
CA ARG A 386 -1.30 -0.47 10.49
C ARG A 386 -2.65 -0.55 9.80
N LYS A 387 -3.65 0.21 10.25
CA LYS A 387 -4.93 0.37 9.56
C LYS A 387 -4.73 0.88 8.14
N ARG A 388 -3.78 1.80 7.93
CA ARG A 388 -3.44 2.29 6.59
C ARG A 388 -2.90 1.17 5.69
N PHE A 389 -1.99 0.33 6.18
CA PHE A 389 -1.53 -0.83 5.42
C PHE A 389 -2.69 -1.76 5.08
N GLN A 390 -3.51 -2.13 6.06
CA GLN A 390 -4.66 -2.99 5.87
C GLN A 390 -5.63 -2.43 4.80
N TRP A 391 -5.89 -1.12 4.83
CA TRP A 391 -6.70 -0.46 3.80
C TRP A 391 -6.06 -0.55 2.41
N CYS A 392 -4.75 -0.35 2.31
CA CYS A 392 -4.01 -0.48 1.06
C CYS A 392 -4.13 -1.87 0.43
N MET A 393 -4.46 -2.91 1.20
CA MET A 393 -4.63 -4.28 0.69
C MET A 393 -5.97 -4.49 -0.02
N THR A 394 -6.97 -3.66 0.31
CA THR A 394 -8.30 -3.77 -0.29
C THR A 394 -8.31 -3.56 -1.80
N PRO A 395 -7.67 -2.52 -2.39
CA PRO A 395 -7.59 -2.40 -3.84
C PRO A 395 -6.65 -3.41 -4.49
N LEU A 396 -5.78 -4.10 -3.74
CA LEU A 396 -4.91 -5.15 -4.27
C LEU A 396 -5.64 -6.49 -4.44
N GLY A 397 -6.81 -6.65 -3.82
CA GLY A 397 -7.50 -7.93 -3.75
C GLY A 397 -6.69 -8.95 -2.95
N MET A 398 -6.29 -8.58 -1.73
CA MET A 398 -5.47 -9.41 -0.84
C MET A 398 -6.09 -9.50 0.56
N ASN A 399 -5.89 -10.62 1.24
CA ASN A 399 -6.21 -10.75 2.66
C ASN A 399 -5.20 -9.99 3.52
N MET A 400 -5.69 -9.31 4.54
CA MET A 400 -4.90 -8.48 5.44
C MET A 400 -4.18 -9.37 6.45
N LEU A 401 -2.97 -8.98 6.85
CA LEU A 401 -2.33 -9.53 8.04
C LEU A 401 -2.89 -8.84 9.29
N ALA A 402 -2.63 -9.43 10.45
CA ALA A 402 -2.89 -8.78 11.74
C ALA A 402 -2.19 -7.42 11.81
N ALA A 403 -2.84 -6.42 12.41
CA ALA A 403 -2.31 -5.05 12.51
C ALA A 403 -0.93 -5.02 13.20
N ASP A 404 -0.71 -5.86 14.21
CA ASP A 404 0.56 -6.01 14.94
C ASP A 404 1.48 -7.09 14.35
N SER A 405 1.27 -7.49 13.09
CA SER A 405 2.17 -8.40 12.40
C SER A 405 3.57 -7.80 12.26
N ILE A 406 4.59 -8.65 12.30
CA ILE A 406 5.97 -8.18 12.17
C ILE A 406 6.26 -7.65 10.78
N GLU A 407 5.60 -8.21 9.76
CA GLU A 407 5.67 -7.75 8.38
C GLU A 407 5.28 -6.29 8.24
N TYR A 408 4.23 -5.86 8.94
CA TYR A 408 3.82 -4.46 8.97
C TYR A 408 4.78 -3.59 9.77
N ALA A 409 5.27 -4.06 10.92
CA ALA A 409 6.25 -3.31 11.72
C ALA A 409 7.56 -3.04 10.96
N GLU A 410 8.06 -4.04 10.23
CA GLU A 410 9.27 -3.90 9.43
C GLU A 410 9.03 -3.10 8.14
N LEU A 411 7.83 -3.21 7.54
CA LEU A 411 7.42 -2.32 6.45
C LEU A 411 7.36 -0.85 6.91
N GLU A 412 6.79 -0.58 8.08
CA GLU A 412 6.78 0.78 8.64
C GLU A 412 8.20 1.28 8.93
N LEU A 413 9.08 0.46 9.50
CA LEU A 413 10.48 0.83 9.68
C LEU A 413 11.14 1.24 8.35
N TYR A 414 10.91 0.44 7.30
CA TYR A 414 11.41 0.75 5.95
C TYR A 414 10.84 2.05 5.39
N LEU A 415 9.57 2.35 5.62
CA LEU A 415 8.96 3.61 5.16
C LEU A 415 9.43 4.80 5.98
N THR A 416 9.56 4.65 7.29
CA THR A 416 10.05 5.70 8.21
C THR A 416 11.50 6.08 7.93
N GLN A 417 12.31 5.23 7.29
CA GLN A 417 13.66 5.62 6.88
C GLN A 417 13.67 6.82 5.92
N PHE A 418 12.63 6.97 5.09
CA PHE A 418 12.50 8.11 4.17
C PHE A 418 12.09 9.40 4.90
N ASP A 419 11.66 9.27 6.16
CA ASP A 419 11.34 10.38 7.04
C ASP A 419 12.51 10.79 7.95
N ASN A 420 13.61 10.03 8.00
CA ASN A 420 14.78 10.38 8.82
C ASN A 420 15.27 11.81 8.55
N GLY A 421 15.50 12.56 9.63
CA GLY A 421 15.88 13.97 9.61
C GLY A 421 14.71 14.95 9.45
N LYS A 422 13.52 14.50 9.04
CA LYS A 422 12.33 15.36 8.90
C LYS A 422 11.61 15.50 10.26
N PRO A 423 10.96 16.65 10.53
CA PRO A 423 10.28 16.87 11.80
C PRO A 423 9.03 15.98 11.92
N LEU A 424 8.82 15.37 13.09
CA LEU A 424 7.54 14.74 13.43
C LEU A 424 6.41 15.78 13.44
N ASN A 425 5.22 15.32 13.07
CA ASN A 425 4.03 16.16 13.02
C ASN A 425 2.76 15.30 13.14
N VAL A 426 2.46 14.87 14.36
CA VAL A 426 1.42 13.90 14.71
C VAL A 426 0.48 14.53 15.77
N PRO A 427 -0.85 14.40 15.64
CA PRO A 427 -1.56 13.66 14.60
C PRO A 427 -1.61 14.43 13.28
N GLY A 428 -1.46 13.73 12.16
CA GLY A 428 -1.68 14.32 10.84
C GLY A 428 -3.18 14.45 10.51
N ILE A 429 -3.55 15.16 9.45
CA ILE A 429 -4.90 15.12 8.86
C ILE A 429 -4.87 14.90 7.34
N ARG A 430 -5.60 13.90 6.84
CA ARG A 430 -5.62 13.52 5.41
C ARG A 430 -7.02 13.06 4.96
N HIS A 431 -7.26 13.05 3.65
CA HIS A 431 -8.54 12.62 3.07
C HIS A 431 -8.71 11.12 2.94
#